data_AF-A0A7H0MK05-F1
#
_entry.id   AF-A0A7H0MK05-F1
#
_cell.length_a   1.000
_cell.length_b   1.000
_cell.length_c   1.000
_cell.angle_alpha   90.00
_cell.angle_beta   90.00
_cell.angle_gamma   90.00
#
_symmetry.space_group_name_H-M   'P 1'
#
loop_
_entity.id
_entity.type
_entity.pdbx_description
1 polymer ?
#
loop_
_entity_poly.entity_id
_entity_poly.type
_entity_poly.pdbx_seq_one_letter_code
_entity_poly.pdbx_strand_id
1 'polypeptide(L)'
;MANHHLIPEELIKDPRYKVIFDRLKKIGWDGDGASNGIFLPGSEDLAKTIDMPGHWSNHREYTGEVRKKLENVLRKESKLSDTQLALHVKDIQDWAREGLKKGIFNIGFNNGRLL
;
A
#
# COMPACT_ATOMS: atom_id res chain seq x y z
N MET A 1 3.34 16.72 6.17
CA MET A 1 2.92 15.32 5.93
C MET A 1 2.20 15.26 4.60
N ALA A 2 2.24 14.12 3.90
CA ALA A 2 1.51 13.87 2.66
C ALA A 2 0.87 12.47 2.71
N ASN A 3 -0.29 12.30 2.08
CA ASN A 3 -0.98 11.02 2.05
C ASN A 3 -0.28 10.05 1.09
N HIS A 4 0.01 8.85 1.54
CA HIS A 4 0.64 7.78 0.77
C HIS A 4 -0.31 6.59 0.67
N HIS A 5 -0.53 6.08 -0.54
CA HIS A 5 -1.40 4.92 -0.77
C HIS A 5 -0.76 3.61 -0.28
N LEU A 6 -1.51 2.85 0.51
CA LEU A 6 -1.10 1.54 1.04
C LEU A 6 -1.10 0.46 -0.04
N ILE A 7 -2.12 0.51 -0.90
CA ILE A 7 -2.11 -0.18 -2.18
C ILE A 7 -1.83 0.90 -3.23
N PRO A 8 -0.64 0.88 -3.87
CA PRO A 8 -0.26 1.88 -4.86
C PRO A 8 -1.28 2.05 -5.98
N GLU A 9 -1.52 3.30 -6.38
CA GLU A 9 -2.42 3.65 -7.46
C GLU A 9 -2.07 2.92 -8.78
N GLU A 10 -0.77 2.71 -9.04
CA GLU A 10 -0.28 1.90 -10.17
C GLU A 10 -0.90 0.50 -10.18
N LEU A 11 -0.95 -0.18 -9.03
CA LEU A 11 -1.53 -1.52 -8.92
C LEU A 11 -3.06 -1.48 -8.98
N ILE A 12 -3.69 -0.42 -8.47
CA ILE A 12 -5.14 -0.26 -8.55
C ILE A 12 -5.59 -0.09 -10.00
N LYS A 13 -4.80 0.63 -10.81
CA LYS A 13 -5.09 0.91 -12.23
C LYS A 13 -4.60 -0.19 -13.17
N ASP A 14 -3.73 -1.10 -12.73
CA ASP A 14 -3.22 -2.19 -13.55
C ASP A 14 -4.37 -3.16 -13.94
N PRO A 15 -4.61 -3.38 -15.25
CA PRO A 15 -5.66 -4.27 -15.75
C PRO A 15 -5.62 -5.68 -15.16
N ARG A 16 -4.44 -6.17 -14.76
CA ARG A 16 -4.26 -7.50 -14.15
C ARG A 16 -5.06 -7.68 -12.87
N TYR A 17 -5.22 -6.61 -12.08
CA TYR A 17 -5.95 -6.66 -10.80
C TYR A 17 -7.36 -6.07 -10.90
N LYS A 18 -7.81 -5.72 -12.10
CA LYS A 18 -9.14 -5.13 -12.33
C LYS A 18 -10.25 -5.95 -11.69
N VAL A 19 -10.18 -7.28 -11.80
CA VAL A 19 -11.17 -8.20 -11.20
C VAL A 19 -11.31 -8.02 -9.68
N ILE A 20 -10.20 -7.76 -8.99
CA ILE A 20 -10.20 -7.54 -7.54
C ILE A 20 -10.86 -6.18 -7.25
N PHE A 21 -10.35 -5.11 -7.84
CA PHE A 21 -10.77 -3.76 -7.47
C PHE A 21 -12.17 -3.40 -7.97
N ASP A 22 -12.63 -3.95 -9.09
CA ASP A 22 -14.02 -3.79 -9.54
C ASP A 22 -15.00 -4.38 -8.52
N ARG A 23 -14.71 -5.59 -8.01
CA ARG A 23 -15.55 -6.25 -7.01
C ARG A 23 -15.57 -5.46 -5.71
N LEU A 24 -14.41 -4.99 -5.25
CA LEU A 24 -14.33 -4.17 -4.05
C LEU A 24 -15.07 -2.83 -4.19
N LYS A 25 -14.95 -2.15 -5.33
CA LYS A 25 -15.68 -0.88 -5.58
C LYS A 25 -17.19 -1.07 -5.54
N LYS A 26 -17.72 -2.21 -6.01
CA LYS A 26 -19.16 -2.52 -5.93
C LYS A 26 -19.68 -2.63 -4.50
N ILE A 27 -18.82 -2.94 -3.54
CA ILE A 27 -19.17 -3.01 -2.11
C ILE A 27 -18.67 -1.79 -1.32
N GLY A 28 -18.32 -0.70 -2.01
CA GLY A 28 -17.98 0.58 -1.39
C GLY A 28 -16.53 0.76 -0.98
N TRP A 29 -15.61 -0.10 -1.43
CA TRP A 29 -14.18 0.17 -1.25
C TRP A 29 -13.74 1.35 -2.11
N ASP A 30 -13.02 2.29 -1.48
CA ASP A 30 -12.45 3.47 -2.11
C ASP A 30 -10.92 3.40 -2.07
N GLY A 31 -10.30 3.46 -3.25
CA GLY A 31 -8.84 3.41 -3.40
C GLY A 31 -8.14 4.70 -2.93
N ASP A 32 -8.87 5.82 -2.92
CA ASP A 32 -8.39 7.10 -2.40
C ASP A 32 -8.89 7.38 -0.97
N GLY A 33 -9.74 6.48 -0.45
CA GLY A 33 -10.29 6.56 0.89
C GLY A 33 -9.23 6.37 1.98
N ALA A 34 -9.52 6.88 3.18
CA ALA A 34 -8.61 6.83 4.33
C ALA A 34 -8.14 5.41 4.70
N SER A 35 -8.95 4.38 4.41
CA SER A 35 -8.58 2.97 4.61
C SER A 35 -7.33 2.56 3.81
N ASN A 36 -7.12 3.15 2.64
CA ASN A 36 -5.97 2.92 1.77
C ASN A 36 -4.85 3.96 1.94
N GLY A 37 -4.90 4.80 2.98
CA GLY A 37 -3.92 5.87 3.21
C GLY A 37 -3.13 5.73 4.50
N ILE A 38 -1.94 6.34 4.49
CA ILE A 38 -1.15 6.73 5.67
C ILE A 38 -0.43 8.04 5.38
N PHE A 39 -0.33 8.90 6.39
CA PHE A 39 0.49 10.11 6.30
C PHE A 39 1.96 9.78 6.46
N LEU A 40 2.77 10.15 5.46
CA LEU A 40 4.23 10.10 5.53
C LEU A 40 4.82 11.53 5.60
N PRO A 41 6.02 11.68 6.19
CA PRO A 41 6.81 12.91 6.12
C PRO A 41 6.87 13.51 4.72
N GLY A 42 6.81 14.85 4.63
CA GLY A 42 6.95 15.57 3.35
C GLY A 42 8.35 16.13 3.08
N SER A 43 9.24 16.13 4.09
CA SER A 43 10.63 16.59 3.99
C SER A 43 11.58 15.62 4.69
N GLU A 44 12.84 15.57 4.21
CA GLU A 44 13.89 14.69 4.73
C GLU A 44 14.15 14.92 6.23
N ASP A 45 14.19 16.18 6.65
CA ASP A 45 14.37 16.54 8.06
C ASP A 45 13.25 15.96 8.93
N LEU A 46 12.00 16.02 8.47
CA LEU A 46 10.88 15.46 9.21
C LEU A 46 10.94 13.93 9.25
N ALA A 47 11.30 13.29 8.14
CA ALA A 47 11.50 11.84 8.10
C ALA A 47 12.56 11.35 9.09
N LYS A 48 13.71 12.04 9.16
CA LYS A 48 14.77 11.76 10.14
C LYS A 48 14.30 11.99 11.58
N THR A 49 13.52 13.05 11.81
CA THR A 49 13.06 13.41 13.17
C THR A 49 12.09 12.38 13.75
N ILE A 50 11.21 11.81 12.92
CA ILE A 50 10.15 10.90 13.41
C ILE A 50 10.40 9.44 13.04
N ASP A 51 11.57 9.13 12.47
CA ASP A 51 11.98 7.79 12.05
C ASP A 51 10.95 7.08 11.14
N MET A 52 10.49 7.80 10.12
CA MET A 52 9.54 7.30 9.11
C MET A 52 10.05 7.58 7.70
N PRO A 53 9.71 6.75 6.70
CA PRO A 53 10.10 7.02 5.33
C PRO A 53 9.40 8.27 4.78
N GLY A 54 10.11 9.03 3.95
CA GLY A 54 9.58 10.18 3.25
C GLY A 54 8.53 9.83 2.19
N HIS A 55 7.60 10.74 1.92
CA HIS A 55 6.63 10.57 0.84
C HIS A 55 7.27 10.73 -0.56
N TRP A 56 8.34 11.52 -0.68
CA TRP A 56 9.00 11.88 -1.95
C TRP A 56 10.02 10.84 -2.45
N SER A 57 10.21 9.75 -1.72
CA SER A 57 11.21 8.74 -2.06
C SER A 57 10.74 7.75 -3.11
N ASN A 58 11.63 6.85 -3.55
CA ASN A 58 11.30 5.89 -4.59
C ASN A 58 10.31 4.86 -4.01
N HIS A 59 9.26 4.52 -4.77
CA HIS A 59 8.23 3.58 -4.31
C HIS A 59 8.30 2.23 -5.02
N ARG A 60 9.36 1.97 -5.80
CA ARG A 60 9.45 0.79 -6.67
C ARG A 60 9.54 -0.51 -5.88
N GLU A 61 10.42 -0.61 -4.88
CA GLU A 61 10.53 -1.86 -4.11
C GLU A 61 9.27 -2.07 -3.26
N TYR A 62 8.76 -1.02 -2.61
CA TYR A 62 7.47 -1.04 -1.93
C TYR A 62 6.32 -1.53 -2.81
N THR A 63 6.17 -0.96 -4.00
CA THR A 63 5.17 -1.38 -4.98
C THR A 63 5.38 -2.84 -5.37
N GLY A 64 6.64 -3.29 -5.49
CA GLY A 64 7.00 -4.68 -5.71
C GLY A 64 6.53 -5.62 -4.60
N GLU A 65 6.70 -5.26 -3.34
CA GLU A 65 6.27 -6.07 -2.20
C GLU A 65 4.74 -6.12 -2.06
N VAL A 66 4.05 -4.99 -2.26
CA VAL A 66 2.57 -4.96 -2.30
C VAL A 66 2.06 -5.83 -3.44
N ARG A 67 2.69 -5.74 -4.62
CA ARG A 67 2.37 -6.56 -5.80
C ARG A 67 2.42 -8.06 -5.48
N LYS A 68 3.48 -8.54 -4.82
CA LYS A 68 3.62 -9.96 -4.43
C LYS A 68 2.44 -10.45 -3.59
N LYS A 69 1.94 -9.62 -2.67
CA LYS A 69 0.77 -9.97 -1.84
C LYS A 69 -0.53 -9.93 -2.64
N LEU A 70 -0.70 -8.92 -3.49
CA LEU A 70 -1.88 -8.82 -4.34
C LEU A 70 -1.98 -9.99 -5.32
N GLU A 71 -0.85 -10.48 -5.85
CA GLU A 71 -0.79 -11.72 -6.64
C GLU A 71 -1.29 -12.94 -5.88
N ASN A 72 -1.04 -13.03 -4.57
CA ASN A 72 -1.56 -14.13 -3.75
C ASN A 72 -3.09 -14.07 -3.62
N VAL A 73 -3.65 -12.86 -3.59
CA VAL A 73 -5.10 -12.63 -3.58
C VAL A 73 -5.70 -12.96 -4.94
N LEU A 74 -5.07 -12.48 -6.03
CA LEU A 74 -5.50 -12.73 -7.40
C LEU A 74 -5.64 -14.23 -7.71
N ARG A 75 -4.70 -15.06 -7.26
CA ARG A 75 -4.76 -16.52 -7.45
C ARG A 75 -5.93 -17.22 -6.75
N LYS A 76 -6.57 -16.54 -5.79
CA LYS A 76 -7.66 -17.09 -4.98
C LYS A 76 -9.00 -16.40 -5.23
N GLU A 77 -9.01 -15.27 -5.94
CA GLU A 77 -10.15 -14.33 -5.97
C GLU A 77 -11.47 -15.00 -6.35
N SER A 78 -11.44 -15.92 -7.33
CA SER A 78 -12.63 -16.60 -7.85
C SER A 78 -13.31 -17.53 -6.83
N LYS A 79 -12.61 -17.87 -5.75
CA LYS A 79 -13.11 -18.71 -4.64
C LYS A 79 -13.53 -17.90 -3.42
N LEU A 80 -13.33 -16.58 -3.44
CA LEU A 80 -13.63 -15.69 -2.33
C LEU A 80 -14.98 -15.00 -2.56
N SER A 81 -15.78 -14.85 -1.51
CA SER A 81 -16.87 -13.87 -1.52
C SER A 81 -16.31 -12.44 -1.54
N ASP A 82 -17.13 -11.45 -1.88
CA ASP A 82 -16.69 -10.05 -1.88
C ASP A 82 -16.21 -9.59 -0.49
N THR A 83 -16.84 -10.08 0.59
CA THR A 83 -16.39 -9.83 1.97
C THR A 83 -15.02 -10.46 2.25
N GLN A 84 -14.80 -11.72 1.84
CA GLN A 84 -13.50 -12.38 2.03
C GLN A 84 -12.39 -11.71 1.21
N LEU A 85 -12.72 -11.26 -0.01
CA LEU A 85 -11.82 -10.48 -0.85
C LEU A 85 -11.44 -9.17 -0.16
N ALA A 86 -12.42 -8.45 0.38
CA ALA A 86 -12.18 -7.21 1.13
C ALA A 86 -11.29 -7.42 2.35
N LEU A 87 -11.49 -8.51 3.10
CA LEU A 87 -10.64 -8.85 4.24
C LEU A 87 -9.19 -9.12 3.81
N HIS A 88 -8.97 -9.89 2.75
CA HIS A 88 -7.62 -10.13 2.25
C HIS A 88 -6.92 -8.86 1.75
N VAL A 89 -7.66 -7.94 1.13
CA VAL A 89 -7.11 -6.64 0.70
C VAL A 89 -6.82 -5.75 1.92
N LYS A 90 -7.69 -5.78 2.94
CA LYS A 90 -7.45 -5.11 4.21
C LYS A 90 -6.19 -5.63 4.92
N ASP A 91 -5.94 -6.94 4.90
CA ASP A 91 -4.72 -7.52 5.47
C ASP A 91 -3.45 -6.97 4.81
N ILE A 92 -3.50 -6.71 3.49
CA ILE A 92 -2.39 -6.07 2.77
C ILE A 92 -2.23 -4.62 3.22
N GLN A 93 -3.33 -3.86 3.33
CA GLN A 93 -3.29 -2.48 3.80
C GLN A 93 -2.73 -2.36 5.22
N ASP A 94 -3.17 -3.23 6.13
CA ASP A 94 -2.69 -3.26 7.52
C ASP A 94 -1.21 -3.64 7.59
N TRP A 95 -0.79 -4.65 6.83
CA TRP A 95 0.62 -5.00 6.75
C TRP A 95 1.48 -3.86 6.18
N ALA A 96 1.03 -3.19 5.11
CA ALA A 96 1.76 -2.09 4.51
C ALA A 96 1.87 -0.91 5.49
N ARG A 97 0.76 -0.59 6.17
CA ARG A 97 0.72 0.47 7.18
C ARG A 97 1.71 0.21 8.31
N GLU A 98 1.70 -1.00 8.85
CA GLU A 98 2.62 -1.38 9.92
C GLU A 98 4.07 -1.47 9.44
N GLY A 99 4.30 -1.94 8.22
CA GLY A 99 5.64 -1.98 7.62
C GLY A 99 6.23 -0.58 7.42
N LEU A 100 5.42 0.41 7.03
CA LEU A 100 5.84 1.80 6.89
C LEU A 100 6.14 2.46 8.24
N LYS A 101 5.36 2.16 9.28
CA LYS A 101 5.61 2.66 10.65
C LYS A 101 6.83 2.04 11.30
N LYS A 102 7.12 0.77 11.00
CA LYS A 102 8.20 -0.01 11.65
C LYS A 102 9.49 -0.05 10.82
N GLY A 103 9.56 0.67 9.71
CA GLY A 103 10.74 0.70 8.83
C GLY A 103 11.07 -0.65 8.18
N ILE A 104 10.06 -1.52 7.95
CA ILE A 104 10.26 -2.85 7.34
C ILE A 104 10.58 -2.73 5.84
N PHE A 105 10.08 -1.68 5.20
CA PHE A 105 10.48 -1.33 3.84
C PHE A 105 11.79 -0.58 3.93
N ASN A 106 12.87 -1.18 3.40
CA ASN A 106 14.24 -0.66 3.52
C ASN A 106 14.27 0.86 3.34
N ILE A 107 14.61 1.58 4.42
CA ILE A 107 14.84 3.01 4.37
C ILE A 107 16.33 3.18 4.11
N GLY A 108 16.70 3.99 3.10
CA GLY A 108 18.08 4.43 2.97
C GLY A 108 18.50 5.17 4.24
N PHE A 109 19.34 4.54 5.07
CA PHE A 109 19.79 5.05 6.39
C PHE A 109 20.32 6.50 6.36
N ASN A 110 20.75 6.99 5.19
CA ASN A 110 21.34 8.32 5.05
C ASN A 110 20.33 9.45 4.75
N ASN A 111 19.13 9.16 4.23
CA ASN A 111 18.22 10.21 3.74
C ASN A 111 16.72 9.93 3.89
N GLY A 112 16.32 8.91 4.66
CA GLY A 112 14.90 8.66 4.93
C GLY A 112 14.10 8.25 3.69
N ARG A 113 14.78 7.84 2.61
CA ARG A 113 14.11 7.40 1.39
C ARG A 113 13.59 5.98 1.56
N LEU A 114 12.30 5.80 1.31
CA LEU A 114 11.74 4.53 0.89
C LEU A 114 12.54 4.07 -0.34
N LEU A 115 13.16 2.89 -0.23
CA LEU A 115 13.82 2.20 -1.33
C LEU A 115 12.76 1.35 -2.06
#